data_AF-A0A914CAX9-F1
#
_entry.id   AF-A0A914CAX9-F1
#
_cell.length_a   1.000
_cell.length_b   1.000
_cell.length_c   1.000
_cell.angle_alpha   90.00
_cell.angle_beta   90.00
_cell.angle_gamma   90.00
#
_symmetry.space_group_name_H-M   'P 1'
#
loop_
_entity.id
_entity.type
_entity.pdbx_description
1 polymer ?
#
loop_
_entity_poly.entity_id
_entity_poly.type
_entity_poly.pdbx_seq_one_letter_code
_entity_poly.pdbx_strand_id
1 'polypeptide(L)'
;MQKAVQTWSEYIAQTGSSLLEMSQQTASAYLDSLYEKACSILPSQLNELMFLERSFASAKLPVDGTKTVVAMHRINNKDFIMVASYTGYLFIYAMNPNGGECSLESQHIIGPLSEEQDYQESRLNERREHLTEVNQTPTAPRLYPSLHVDEEEE
;
A
#
# COMPACT_ATOMS: atom_id res chain seq x y z
N MET A 1 -24.34 -77.63 24.09
CA MET A 1 -24.94 -76.28 23.96
C MET A 1 -23.93 -75.14 24.22
N GLN A 2 -22.95 -75.28 25.11
CA GLN A 2 -22.00 -74.19 25.41
C GLN A 2 -21.02 -73.83 24.26
N LYS A 3 -20.57 -74.79 23.44
CA LYS A 3 -19.69 -74.50 22.29
C LYS A 3 -20.33 -73.59 21.25
N ALA A 4 -21.62 -73.76 20.98
CA ALA A 4 -22.33 -72.92 20.00
C ALA A 4 -22.42 -71.46 20.46
N VAL A 5 -22.61 -71.22 21.77
CA VAL A 5 -22.68 -69.86 22.32
C VAL A 5 -21.31 -69.16 22.23
N GLN A 6 -20.22 -69.88 22.50
CA GLN A 6 -18.85 -69.34 22.38
C GLN A 6 -18.51 -68.96 20.94
N THR A 7 -18.82 -69.83 19.98
CA THR A 7 -18.60 -69.56 18.54
C THR A 7 -19.40 -68.36 18.06
N TRP A 8 -20.64 -68.18 18.55
CA TRP A 8 -21.45 -67.01 18.21
C TRP A 8 -20.90 -65.72 18.83
N SER A 9 -20.39 -65.75 20.06
CA SER A 9 -19.76 -64.57 20.66
C SER A 9 -18.46 -64.17 19.96
N GLU A 10 -17.64 -65.13 19.56
CA GLU A 10 -16.40 -64.89 18.80
C GLU A 10 -16.71 -64.30 17.43
N TYR A 11 -17.74 -64.81 16.76
CA TYR A 11 -18.19 -64.29 15.46
C TYR A 11 -18.68 -62.84 15.55
N ILE A 12 -19.45 -62.48 16.58
CA ILE A 12 -19.93 -61.11 16.79
C ILE A 12 -18.76 -60.17 17.12
N ALA A 13 -17.81 -60.61 17.94
CA ALA A 13 -16.63 -59.83 18.28
C ALA A 13 -15.74 -59.59 17.03
N GLN A 14 -15.53 -60.62 16.21
CA GLN A 14 -14.74 -60.51 14.99
C GLN A 14 -15.43 -59.63 13.93
N THR A 15 -16.74 -59.76 13.78
CA THR A 15 -17.54 -58.92 12.87
C THR A 15 -17.55 -57.46 13.34
N GLY A 16 -17.66 -57.21 14.65
CA GLY A 16 -17.58 -55.87 15.23
C GLY A 16 -16.24 -55.18 14.99
N SER A 17 -15.12 -55.87 15.24
CA SER A 17 -13.78 -55.32 14.98
C SER A 17 -13.53 -55.03 13.49
N SER A 18 -13.96 -55.93 12.61
CA SER A 18 -13.83 -55.74 11.15
C SER A 18 -14.64 -54.54 10.64
N LEU A 19 -15.84 -54.30 11.18
CA LEU A 19 -16.66 -53.14 10.82
C LEU A 19 -16.05 -51.81 11.27
N LEU A 20 -15.44 -51.79 12.46
CA LEU A 20 -14.74 -50.60 12.97
C LEU A 20 -13.49 -50.28 12.14
N GLU A 21 -12.70 -51.30 11.80
CA GLU A 21 -11.49 -51.16 10.98
C GLU A 21 -11.82 -50.67 9.56
N MET A 22 -12.89 -51.22 8.96
CA MET A 22 -13.41 -50.77 7.66
C MET A 22 -13.88 -49.30 7.70
N SER A 23 -14.48 -48.86 8.82
CA SER A 23 -14.89 -47.46 8.99
C SER A 23 -13.69 -46.52 9.10
N GLN A 24 -12.62 -46.94 9.79
CA GLN A 24 -11.42 -46.13 9.98
C GLN A 24 -10.63 -45.99 8.68
N GLN A 25 -10.58 -47.05 7.87
CA GLN A 25 -9.94 -47.03 6.55
C GLN A 25 -10.74 -46.21 5.53
N THR A 26 -12.08 -46.20 5.65
CA THR A 26 -12.94 -45.34 4.82
C THR A 26 -12.77 -43.86 5.20
N ALA A 27 -12.66 -43.56 6.49
CA ALA A 27 -12.41 -42.21 6.98
C ALA A 27 -11.03 -41.69 6.54
N SER A 28 -9.98 -42.51 6.65
CA SER A 28 -8.64 -42.13 6.18
C SER A 28 -8.62 -41.89 4.67
N ALA A 29 -9.24 -42.77 3.88
CA ALA A 29 -9.33 -42.58 2.42
C ALA A 29 -10.09 -41.30 2.03
N TYR A 30 -11.14 -40.95 2.79
CA TYR A 30 -11.86 -39.68 2.57
C TYR A 30 -10.99 -38.48 2.92
N LEU A 31 -10.26 -38.52 4.04
CA LEU A 31 -9.32 -37.47 4.43
C LEU A 31 -8.17 -37.32 3.42
N ASP A 32 -7.60 -38.41 2.93
CA ASP A 32 -6.56 -38.40 1.90
C ASP A 32 -7.11 -37.79 0.60
N SER A 33 -8.35 -38.11 0.22
CA SER A 33 -9.01 -37.51 -0.95
C SER A 33 -9.27 -36.01 -0.79
N LEU A 34 -9.56 -35.55 0.44
CA LEU A 34 -9.72 -34.13 0.74
C LEU A 34 -8.37 -33.42 0.75
N TYR A 35 -7.32 -34.06 1.26
CA TYR A 35 -5.97 -33.52 1.27
C TYR A 35 -5.41 -33.37 -0.15
N GLU A 36 -5.52 -34.40 -0.98
CA GLU A 36 -5.12 -34.33 -2.40
C GLU A 36 -5.89 -33.25 -3.16
N LYS A 37 -7.20 -33.13 -2.92
CA LYS A 37 -8.00 -32.05 -3.50
C LYS A 37 -7.61 -30.68 -2.95
N ALA A 38 -7.35 -30.56 -1.65
CA ALA A 38 -6.94 -29.30 -1.03
C ALA A 38 -5.57 -28.86 -1.56
N CYS A 39 -4.59 -29.77 -1.69
CA CYS A 39 -3.29 -29.48 -2.27
C CYS A 39 -3.36 -29.14 -3.77
N SER A 40 -4.31 -29.71 -4.52
CA SER A 40 -4.61 -29.27 -5.90
C SER A 40 -5.31 -27.90 -5.96
N ILE A 41 -5.96 -27.46 -4.88
CA ILE A 41 -6.50 -26.10 -4.69
C ILE A 41 -5.54 -25.27 -3.80
N LEU A 42 -4.26 -25.64 -3.75
CA LEU A 42 -3.20 -24.72 -3.34
C LEU A 42 -2.46 -24.29 -4.60
N PRO A 43 -2.85 -23.16 -5.20
CA PRO A 43 -2.28 -22.76 -6.47
C PRO A 43 -0.77 -22.51 -6.33
N SER A 44 0.02 -23.20 -7.17
CA SER A 44 1.37 -22.78 -7.56
C SER A 44 1.40 -21.43 -8.28
N GLN A 45 0.23 -20.82 -8.45
CA GLN A 45 -0.06 -19.50 -9.00
C GLN A 45 -0.70 -18.56 -7.95
N LEU A 46 -0.47 -18.77 -6.65
CA LEU A 46 -0.87 -17.85 -5.56
C LEU A 46 -0.14 -16.49 -5.60
N ASN A 47 0.55 -16.19 -6.70
CA ASN A 47 1.05 -14.86 -6.99
C ASN A 47 -0.13 -13.93 -7.31
N GLU A 48 -1.07 -14.34 -8.18
CA GLU A 48 -2.17 -13.47 -8.69
C GLU A 48 -3.24 -13.11 -7.65
N LEU A 49 -3.58 -14.02 -6.72
CA LEU A 49 -4.53 -13.70 -5.64
C LEU A 49 -3.96 -12.73 -4.60
N MET A 50 -2.64 -12.61 -4.47
CA MET A 50 -1.98 -11.60 -3.61
C MET A 50 -1.79 -10.24 -4.30
N PHE A 51 -2.11 -10.12 -5.59
CA PHE A 51 -2.19 -8.85 -6.31
C PHE A 51 -3.58 -8.21 -6.27
N LEU A 52 -4.60 -8.89 -5.75
CA LEU A 52 -5.98 -8.39 -5.78
C LEU A 52 -6.23 -7.12 -4.93
N GLU A 53 -5.30 -6.77 -4.04
CA GLU A 53 -5.44 -5.59 -3.16
C GLU A 53 -4.32 -4.55 -3.36
N ARG A 54 -3.51 -4.65 -4.41
CA ARG A 54 -2.45 -3.66 -4.66
C ARG A 54 -2.84 -2.77 -5.84
N SER A 55 -3.07 -1.49 -5.56
CA SER A 55 -3.23 -0.47 -6.60
C SER A 55 -2.00 -0.47 -7.51
N PHE A 56 -2.22 -0.49 -8.83
CA PHE A 56 -1.13 -0.40 -9.82
C PHE A 56 -0.33 0.90 -9.65
N ALA A 57 -1.03 2.01 -9.42
CA ALA A 57 -0.44 3.30 -9.13
C ALA A 57 -1.24 4.06 -8.08
N SER A 58 -0.58 4.92 -7.31
CA SER A 58 -1.19 5.77 -6.29
C SER A 58 -0.75 7.22 -6.47
N ALA A 59 -1.66 8.17 -6.24
CA ALA A 59 -1.35 9.59 -6.23
C ALA A 59 -1.81 10.18 -4.90
N LYS A 60 -0.94 10.94 -4.24
CA LYS A 60 -1.29 11.62 -2.99
C LYS A 60 -1.70 13.05 -3.28
N LEU A 61 -2.94 13.39 -2.95
CA LEU A 61 -3.44 14.75 -3.09
C LEU A 61 -2.87 15.64 -1.97
N PRO A 62 -2.53 16.91 -2.25
CA PRO A 62 -2.03 17.83 -1.23
C PRO A 62 -3.08 18.18 -0.17
N VAL A 63 -4.36 18.08 -0.53
CA VAL A 63 -5.50 18.41 0.33
C VAL A 63 -6.33 17.15 0.55
N ASP A 64 -6.63 16.83 1.81
CA ASP A 64 -7.48 15.70 2.17
C ASP A 64 -8.95 16.15 2.40
N GLY A 65 -9.90 15.23 2.28
CA GLY A 65 -11.31 15.45 2.64
C GLY A 65 -12.14 16.31 1.68
N THR A 66 -11.62 16.65 0.50
CA THR A 66 -12.35 17.41 -0.53
C THR A 66 -12.99 16.47 -1.55
N LYS A 67 -14.18 16.84 -2.03
CA LYS A 67 -14.80 16.11 -3.14
C LYS A 67 -13.96 16.31 -4.40
N THR A 68 -13.60 15.22 -5.04
CA THR A 68 -12.77 15.23 -6.24
C THR A 68 -13.42 14.42 -7.35
N VAL A 69 -13.10 14.77 -8.60
CA VAL A 69 -13.41 13.99 -9.80
C VAL A 69 -12.08 13.63 -10.44
N VAL A 70 -11.91 12.36 -10.79
CA VAL A 70 -10.68 11.84 -11.37
C VAL A 70 -10.93 11.42 -12.80
N ALA A 71 -10.00 11.74 -13.69
CA ALA A 71 -9.99 11.31 -15.08
C ALA A 71 -8.59 10.82 -15.47
N MET A 72 -8.53 9.88 -16.41
CA MET A 72 -7.28 9.39 -16.98
C MET A 72 -7.20 9.80 -18.45
N HIS A 73 -6.04 10.29 -18.88
CA HIS A 73 -5.83 10.72 -20.25
C HIS A 73 -4.43 10.34 -20.74
N ARG A 74 -4.30 10.06 -22.04
CA ARG A 74 -3.04 9.67 -22.67
C ARG A 74 -2.64 10.67 -23.73
N ILE A 75 -1.45 11.26 -23.59
CA ILE A 75 -0.87 12.19 -24.56
C ILE A 75 0.56 11.74 -24.86
N ASN A 76 0.93 11.62 -26.13
CA ASN A 76 2.30 11.31 -26.56
C ASN A 76 2.91 10.07 -25.86
N ASN A 77 2.13 9.00 -25.74
CA ASN A 77 2.56 7.75 -25.07
C ASN A 77 2.89 7.90 -23.57
N LYS A 78 2.41 8.97 -22.94
CA LYS A 78 2.47 9.18 -21.49
C LYS A 78 1.04 9.23 -20.94
N ASP A 79 0.83 8.52 -19.84
CA ASP A 79 -0.44 8.47 -19.13
C ASP A 79 -0.46 9.51 -18.02
N PHE A 80 -1.57 10.23 -17.93
CA PHE A 80 -1.79 11.28 -16.95
C PHE A 80 -3.08 10.99 -16.18
N ILE A 81 -3.02 11.18 -14.86
CA ILE A 81 -4.18 11.18 -13.97
C ILE A 81 -4.46 12.63 -13.63
N MET A 82 -5.67 13.08 -13.96
CA MET A 82 -6.15 14.41 -13.67
C MET A 82 -7.13 14.33 -12.49
N VAL A 83 -6.91 15.13 -11.46
CA VAL A 83 -7.76 15.20 -10.27
C VAL A 83 -8.28 16.62 -10.14
N ALA A 84 -9.57 16.81 -10.43
CA ALA A 84 -10.25 18.08 -10.24
C ALA A 84 -10.85 18.11 -8.82
N SER A 85 -10.41 19.04 -8.00
CA SER A 85 -10.94 19.28 -6.66
C SER A 85 -12.08 20.30 -6.69
N TYR A 86 -13.08 20.08 -5.84
CA TYR A 86 -14.15 21.05 -5.59
C TYR A 86 -13.63 22.40 -5.06
N THR A 87 -12.43 22.43 -4.47
CA THR A 87 -11.77 23.68 -4.04
C THR A 87 -11.31 24.57 -5.20
N GLY A 88 -11.43 24.12 -6.45
CA GLY A 88 -11.08 24.92 -7.63
C GLY A 88 -9.68 24.66 -8.18
N TYR A 89 -9.02 23.58 -7.75
CA TYR A 89 -7.72 23.18 -8.29
C TYR A 89 -7.83 21.92 -9.16
N LEU A 90 -7.02 21.88 -10.21
CA LEU A 90 -6.80 20.73 -11.07
C LEU A 90 -5.35 20.26 -10.90
N PHE A 91 -5.18 19.03 -10.42
CA PHE A 91 -3.87 18.41 -10.25
C PHE A 91 -3.63 17.41 -11.38
N ILE A 92 -2.47 17.50 -12.03
CA ILE A 92 -2.07 16.60 -13.11
C ILE A 92 -0.90 15.76 -12.63
N TYR A 93 -1.11 14.46 -12.56
CA TYR A 93 -0.10 13.48 -12.17
C TYR A 93 0.35 12.64 -13.36
N ALA A 94 1.66 12.48 -13.51
CA ALA A 94 2.22 11.54 -14.48
C ALA A 94 2.18 10.11 -13.91
N MET A 95 1.62 9.18 -14.66
CA MET A 95 1.63 7.75 -14.32
C MET A 95 2.90 7.10 -14.85
N ASN A 96 3.61 6.36 -14.01
CA ASN A 96 4.75 5.55 -14.41
C ASN A 96 4.26 4.24 -15.05
N PRO A 97 4.78 3.81 -16.21
CA PRO A 97 4.41 2.53 -16.83
C PRO A 97 4.72 1.31 -15.97
N ASN A 98 5.66 1.41 -15.02
CA ASN A 98 5.98 0.36 -14.06
C ASN A 98 5.09 0.38 -12.81
N GLY A 99 4.14 1.32 -12.72
CA GLY A 99 3.29 1.53 -11.56
C GLY A 99 3.97 2.30 -10.42
N GLY A 100 3.36 2.26 -9.23
CA GLY A 100 3.86 2.92 -8.02
C GLY A 100 3.30 4.34 -7.80
N GLU A 101 4.07 5.18 -7.11
CA GLU A 101 3.63 6.55 -6.78
C GLU A 101 3.71 7.46 -8.01
N CYS A 102 2.61 8.14 -8.32
CA CYS A 102 2.50 9.09 -9.41
C CYS A 102 3.09 10.44 -9.00
N SER A 103 3.91 11.03 -9.88
CA SER A 103 4.49 12.35 -9.64
C SER A 103 3.53 13.46 -10.07
N LEU A 104 3.37 14.49 -9.23
CA LEU A 104 2.63 15.70 -9.59
C LEU A 104 3.46 16.47 -10.62
N GLU A 105 2.89 16.70 -11.80
CA GLU A 105 3.54 17.40 -12.91
C GLU A 105 3.11 18.86 -13.00
N SER A 106 1.81 19.13 -12.79
CA SER A 106 1.31 20.49 -12.73
C SER A 106 0.07 20.61 -11.85
N GLN A 107 -0.13 21.82 -11.35
CA GLN A 107 -1.33 22.24 -10.64
C GLN A 107 -1.86 23.49 -11.33
N HIS A 108 -3.17 23.51 -11.56
CA HIS A 108 -3.86 24.62 -12.20
C HIS A 108 -5.06 25.05 -11.37
N ILE A 109 -5.41 26.34 -11.49
CA ILE A 109 -6.64 26.91 -10.92
C ILE A 109 -7.72 26.86 -11.99
N ILE A 110 -8.88 26.32 -11.64
CA ILE A 110 -10.02 26.11 -12.54
C ILE A 110 -11.32 26.73 -12.02
N GLY A 111 -11.33 27.34 -10.83
CA GLY A 111 -12.51 27.99 -10.27
C GLY A 111 -12.18 29.17 -9.35
N PRO A 112 -13.14 30.06 -9.06
CA PRO A 112 -12.92 31.26 -8.25
C PRO A 112 -12.67 30.97 -6.76
N LEU A 113 -13.04 29.77 -6.28
CA LEU A 113 -12.90 29.36 -4.88
C LEU A 113 -11.43 29.13 -4.44
N SER A 114 -10.51 28.95 -5.39
CA SER A 114 -9.09 28.76 -5.08
C SER A 114 -8.37 30.08 -4.80
N GLU A 115 -8.85 31.20 -5.35
CA GLU A 115 -8.23 32.51 -5.11
C GLU A 115 -8.36 32.94 -3.64
N GLU A 116 -9.47 32.58 -2.98
CA GLU A 116 -9.66 32.84 -1.56
C GLU A 116 -8.73 31.99 -0.68
N GLN A 117 -8.42 30.74 -1.07
CA GLN A 117 -7.50 29.88 -0.32
C GLN A 117 -6.05 30.33 -0.48
N ASP A 118 -5.61 30.64 -1.70
CA ASP A 118 -4.26 31.18 -1.97
C ASP A 118 -4.04 32.53 -1.26
N TYR A 119 -5.08 33.39 -1.18
CA TYR A 119 -5.01 34.64 -0.43
C TYR A 119 -4.83 34.41 1.09
N GLN A 120 -5.54 33.44 1.67
CA GLN A 120 -5.36 33.15 3.10
C GLN A 120 -4.00 32.51 3.37
N GLU A 121 -3.52 31.64 2.49
CA GLU A 121 -2.22 30.97 2.65
C GLU A 121 -1.05 31.95 2.49
N SER A 122 -1.12 32.86 1.53
CA SER A 122 -0.16 33.97 1.39
C SER A 122 -0.13 34.87 2.62
N ARG A 123 -1.30 35.27 3.15
CA ARG A 123 -1.38 36.05 4.41
C ARG A 123 -0.82 35.31 5.62
N LEU A 124 -1.01 34.00 5.69
CA LEU A 124 -0.43 33.17 6.75
C LEU A 124 1.08 33.02 6.57
N ASN A 125 1.57 32.91 5.34
CA ASN A 125 3.00 32.83 5.04
C ASN A 125 3.72 34.14 5.35
N GLU A 126 3.15 35.30 4.97
CA GLU A 126 3.62 36.64 5.37
C GLU A 126 3.76 36.76 6.89
N ARG A 127 2.76 36.26 7.64
CA ARG A 127 2.79 36.29 9.11
C ARG A 127 3.88 35.36 9.68
N ARG A 128 4.11 34.21 9.07
CA ARG A 128 5.17 33.26 9.48
C ARG A 128 6.55 33.84 9.22
N GLU A 129 6.75 34.46 8.06
CA GLU A 129 8.00 35.13 7.68
C GLU A 129 8.36 36.24 8.67
N HIS A 130 7.37 37.07 9.05
CA HIS A 130 7.55 38.13 10.05
C HIS A 130 7.86 37.58 11.46
N LEU A 131 7.45 36.34 11.79
CA LEU A 131 7.80 35.68 13.06
C LEU A 131 9.18 35.01 13.03
N THR A 132 9.63 34.53 11.86
CA THR A 132 11.00 34.01 11.69
C THR A 132 12.05 35.11 11.68
N GLU A 133 11.72 36.31 11.21
CA GLU A 133 12.63 37.46 11.23
C GLU A 133 12.88 37.98 12.66
N VAL A 134 11.89 37.87 13.56
CA VAL A 134 12.02 38.27 14.98
C VAL A 134 12.92 37.32 15.80
N ASN A 135 13.17 36.09 15.32
CA ASN A 135 14.00 35.10 16.01
C ASN A 135 15.43 34.95 15.44
N GLN A 136 15.91 35.92 14.65
CA GLN A 136 17.32 35.97 14.30
C GLN A 136 18.14 36.33 15.54
N THR A 137 18.63 35.33 16.27
CA THR A 137 19.70 35.49 17.25
C THR A 137 20.88 36.16 16.53
N PRO A 138 21.41 37.30 17.01
CA PRO A 138 22.51 37.96 16.33
C PRO A 138 23.72 37.01 16.37
N THR A 139 24.08 36.45 15.22
CA THR A 139 25.31 35.69 15.07
C THR A 139 26.46 36.68 15.20
N ALA A 140 27.17 36.61 16.32
CA ALA A 140 28.32 37.46 16.59
C ALA A 140 29.32 37.38 15.43
N PRO A 141 29.89 38.52 14.97
CA PRO A 141 30.85 38.51 13.89
C PRO A 141 32.08 37.69 14.30
N ARG A 142 32.42 36.68 13.50
CA ARG A 142 33.68 35.94 13.63
C ARG A 142 34.83 36.89 13.30
N LEU A 143 35.55 37.34 14.33
CA LEU A 143 36.87 37.93 14.17
C LEU A 143 37.84 36.82 13.77
N TYR A 144 38.22 36.76 12.50
CA TYR A 144 39.39 36.01 12.06
C TYR A 144 40.62 36.93 12.19
N PRO A 145 41.73 36.47 12.78
CA PRO A 145 43.01 37.18 12.68
C PRO A 145 43.56 37.02 11.27
N SER A 146 43.87 38.14 10.60
CA SER A 146 44.62 38.13 9.34
C SER A 146 46.03 37.59 9.60
N LEU A 147 46.35 36.41 9.06
CA LEU A 147 47.72 35.94 8.94
C LEU A 147 48.43 36.79 7.88
N HIS A 148 49.34 37.65 8.31
CA HIS A 148 50.37 38.24 7.47
C HIS A 148 51.24 37.09 6.94
N VAL A 149 51.30 36.96 5.62
CA VAL A 149 52.34 36.17 4.95
C VAL A 149 53.34 37.21 4.49
N ASP A 150 54.48 37.28 5.17
CA ASP A 150 55.63 38.04 4.73
C ASP A 150 56.17 37.38 3.44
N GLU A 151 56.22 38.14 2.36
CA GLU A 151 56.96 37.80 1.13
C GLU A 151 58.46 37.94 1.44
N GLU A 152 59.15 36.82 1.64
CA GLU A 152 60.62 36.78 1.57
C GLU A 152 61.04 36.62 0.10
N GLU A 153 61.68 37.68 -0.42
CA GLU A 153 62.56 37.66 -1.58
C GLU A 153 63.81 36.80 -1.27
N GLU A 154 64.08 35.79 -2.10
CA GLU A 154 65.41 35.55 -2.70
C GLU A 154 65.32 34.63 -3.94
#